data_AF-A0A2R6FJ98-F1
#
_entry.id   AF-A0A2R6FJ98-F1
#
_cell.length_a   1.000
_cell.length_b   1.000
_cell.length_c   1.000
_cell.angle_alpha   90.00
_cell.angle_beta   90.00
_cell.angle_gamma   90.00
#
_symmetry.space_group_name_H-M   'P 1'
#
loop_
_entity.id
_entity.type
_entity.pdbx_description
1 polymer ?
#
loop_
_entity_poly.entity_id
_entity_poly.type
_entity_poly.pdbx_seq_one_letter_code
_entity_poly.pdbx_strand_id
1 'polypeptide(L)'
;MTDGDDALRSLLLDHSDHRAVRNVFEALTGQGEAPLPDYVEAMRATDGALAVVATDGAAEVYARWNGSGGRYEHLTIWPPSTIGGGDHADGDRLASILEETDHVRPTPHSETPFEDQQVLSSLSNRIWP
;
A
#
# COMPACT_ATOMS: atom_id res chain seq x y z
N MET A 1 -10.44 2.11 18.49
CA MET A 1 -10.63 1.03 17.49
C MET A 1 -11.58 1.63 16.48
N THR A 2 -11.03 2.05 15.35
CA THR A 2 -11.80 2.68 14.28
C THR A 2 -12.39 1.58 13.39
N ASP A 3 -13.47 1.87 12.65
CA ASP A 3 -14.04 0.91 11.69
C ASP A 3 -12.99 0.40 10.67
N GLY A 4 -11.99 1.23 10.36
CA GLY A 4 -10.84 0.90 9.51
C GLY A 4 -9.91 -0.17 10.06
N ASP A 5 -9.59 -0.08 11.36
CA ASP A 5 -8.73 -1.07 12.03
C ASP A 5 -9.38 -2.47 12.03
N ASP A 6 -10.70 -2.52 12.17
CA ASP A 6 -11.46 -3.77 12.18
C ASP A 6 -11.61 -4.33 10.76
N ALA A 7 -11.82 -3.48 9.76
CA ALA A 7 -11.81 -3.88 8.36
C ALA A 7 -10.45 -4.45 7.94
N LEU A 8 -9.35 -3.78 8.32
CA LEU A 8 -7.99 -4.25 8.06
C LEU A 8 -7.73 -5.60 8.71
N ARG A 9 -8.12 -5.75 9.98
CA ARG A 9 -7.94 -7.00 10.72
C ARG A 9 -8.71 -8.14 10.08
N SER A 10 -9.96 -7.90 9.68
CA SER A 10 -10.79 -8.90 8.99
C SER A 10 -10.15 -9.32 7.67
N LEU A 11 -9.73 -8.35 6.84
CA LEU A 11 -9.07 -8.60 5.55
C LEU A 11 -7.85 -9.52 5.68
N LEU A 12 -6.97 -9.21 6.64
CA LEU A 12 -5.76 -9.98 6.88
C LEU A 12 -6.06 -11.38 7.43
N LEU A 13 -7.09 -11.54 8.26
CA LEU A 13 -7.54 -12.84 8.74
C LEU A 13 -8.08 -13.73 7.62
N ASP A 14 -8.87 -13.15 6.71
CA ASP A 14 -9.46 -13.85 5.56
C ASP A 14 -8.40 -14.44 4.61
N HIS A 15 -7.17 -13.90 4.62
CA HIS A 15 -6.06 -14.33 3.77
C HIS A 15 -4.86 -14.88 4.58
N SER A 16 -5.08 -15.23 5.85
CA SER A 16 -4.03 -15.66 6.80
C SER A 16 -3.40 -17.02 6.51
N ASP A 17 -3.94 -17.77 5.55
CA ASP A 17 -3.32 -18.96 4.97
C ASP A 17 -2.04 -18.60 4.20
N HIS A 18 -1.97 -17.38 3.65
CA HIS A 18 -0.77 -16.86 3.01
C HIS A 18 0.26 -16.39 4.06
N ARG A 19 1.49 -16.93 4.01
CA ARG A 19 2.54 -16.63 5.01
C ARG A 19 2.80 -15.14 5.18
N ALA A 20 2.94 -14.41 4.07
CA ALA A 20 3.20 -12.97 4.10
C ALA A 20 2.09 -12.18 4.80
N VAL A 21 0.82 -12.51 4.50
CA VAL A 21 -0.34 -11.86 5.13
C VAL A 21 -0.39 -12.15 6.62
N ARG A 22 -0.13 -13.39 7.03
CA ARG A 22 -0.05 -13.75 8.44
C ARG A 22 1.03 -12.97 9.18
N ASN A 23 2.23 -12.83 8.60
CA ASN A 23 3.30 -12.05 9.21
C ASN A 23 2.90 -10.58 9.37
N VAL A 24 2.26 -9.98 8.35
CA VAL A 24 1.72 -8.62 8.43
C VAL A 24 0.65 -8.48 9.52
N PHE A 25 -0.23 -9.47 9.68
CA PHE A 25 -1.22 -9.51 10.76
C PHE A 25 -0.58 -9.58 12.15
N GLU A 26 0.43 -10.44 12.32
CA GLU A 26 1.17 -10.57 13.58
C GLU A 26 1.91 -9.27 13.92
N ALA A 27 2.54 -8.62 12.94
CA ALA A 27 3.15 -7.30 13.10
C ALA A 27 2.13 -6.23 13.51
N LEU A 28 0.97 -6.17 12.84
CA LEU A 28 -0.11 -5.23 13.15
C LEU A 28 -0.64 -5.40 14.59
N THR A 29 -0.70 -6.64 15.07
CA THR A 29 -1.18 -6.98 16.42
C THR A 29 -0.09 -7.01 17.49
N GLY A 30 1.15 -6.67 17.13
CA GLY A 30 2.30 -6.68 18.04
C GLY A 30 2.69 -8.07 18.54
N GLN A 31 2.32 -9.13 17.80
CA GLN A 31 2.63 -10.52 18.11
C GLN A 31 3.84 -11.05 17.32
N GLY A 32 4.34 -10.27 16.36
CA GLY A 32 5.49 -10.64 15.52
C GLY A 32 6.04 -9.45 14.74
N GLU A 33 6.82 -9.74 13.72
CA GLU A 33 7.43 -8.77 12.82
C GLU A 33 7.19 -9.19 11.37
N ALA A 34 7.07 -8.21 10.48
CA ALA A 34 6.95 -8.44 9.04
C ALA A 34 8.08 -7.69 8.33
N PRO A 35 8.97 -8.39 7.59
CA PRO A 35 9.94 -7.74 6.72
C PRO A 35 9.24 -7.12 5.50
N LEU A 36 9.88 -6.12 4.86
CA LEU A 36 9.30 -5.41 3.70
C LEU A 36 8.81 -6.31 2.56
N PRO A 37 9.52 -7.39 2.17
CA PRO A 37 9.01 -8.32 1.16
C PRO A 37 7.66 -8.96 1.53
N ASP A 38 7.35 -9.14 2.82
CA ASP A 38 6.05 -9.68 3.24
C ASP A 38 4.93 -8.64 3.08
N TYR A 39 5.21 -7.35 3.28
CA TYR A 39 4.24 -6.30 2.96
C TYR A 39 3.94 -6.24 1.45
N VAL A 40 4.99 -6.32 0.63
CA VAL A 40 4.87 -6.34 -0.83
C VAL A 40 4.04 -7.54 -1.28
N GLU A 41 4.39 -8.75 -0.83
CA GLU A 41 3.65 -9.95 -1.21
C GLU A 41 2.23 -9.97 -0.62
N ALA A 42 1.98 -9.38 0.56
CA ALA A 42 0.64 -9.30 1.13
C ALA A 42 -0.31 -8.44 0.27
N MET A 43 0.18 -7.35 -0.34
CA MET A 43 -0.61 -6.57 -1.30
C MET A 43 -1.03 -7.43 -2.51
N ARG A 44 -0.11 -8.26 -3.03
CA ARG A 44 -0.41 -9.17 -4.15
C ARG A 44 -1.36 -10.29 -3.74
N ALA A 45 -1.14 -10.90 -2.59
CA ALA A 45 -1.93 -12.03 -2.08
C ALA A 45 -3.38 -11.64 -1.77
N THR A 46 -3.63 -10.37 -1.46
CA THR A 46 -4.97 -9.81 -1.22
C THR A 46 -5.59 -9.17 -2.47
N ASP A 47 -5.00 -9.39 -3.64
CA ASP A 47 -5.38 -8.80 -4.92
C ASP A 47 -5.58 -7.27 -4.86
N GLY A 48 -4.75 -6.58 -4.07
CA GLY A 48 -4.78 -5.13 -3.93
C GLY A 48 -5.82 -4.59 -2.94
N ALA A 49 -6.57 -5.45 -2.25
CA ALA A 49 -7.45 -5.02 -1.17
C ALA A 49 -6.65 -4.45 0.02
N LEU A 50 -5.41 -4.93 0.20
CA LEU A 50 -4.42 -4.32 1.09
C LEU A 50 -3.56 -3.33 0.30
N ALA A 51 -3.40 -2.13 0.85
CA ALA A 51 -2.41 -1.16 0.46
C ALA A 51 -1.36 -0.99 1.57
N VAL A 52 -0.25 -0.36 1.22
CA VAL A 52 0.78 0.10 2.16
C VAL A 52 0.89 1.61 2.06
N VAL A 53 1.00 2.27 3.22
CA VAL A 53 1.32 3.69 3.31
C VAL A 53 2.64 3.85 4.05
N ALA A 54 3.49 4.71 3.53
CA ALA A 54 4.76 5.09 4.12
C ALA A 54 4.95 6.60 4.03
N THR A 55 6.03 7.11 4.60
CA THR A 55 6.37 8.54 4.54
C THR A 55 7.79 8.72 4.00
N ASP A 56 7.95 9.65 3.07
CA ASP A 56 9.25 10.14 2.60
C ASP A 56 9.37 11.63 2.93
N GLY A 57 10.04 11.94 4.03
CA GLY A 57 10.10 13.29 4.59
C GLY A 57 8.70 13.83 4.93
N ALA A 58 8.22 14.80 4.14
CA ALA A 58 6.88 15.36 4.30
C ALA A 58 5.83 14.72 3.38
N ALA A 59 6.23 13.86 2.45
CA ALA A 59 5.33 13.21 1.52
C ALA A 59 4.76 11.90 2.08
N GLU A 60 3.53 11.59 1.72
CA GLU A 60 2.95 10.26 1.91
C GLU A 60 3.13 9.43 0.63
N VAL A 61 3.63 8.21 0.79
CA VAL A 61 3.82 7.23 -0.29
C VAL A 61 2.78 6.13 -0.11
N TYR A 62 1.89 5.97 -1.08
CA TYR A 62 0.89 4.91 -1.12
C TYR A 62 1.31 3.87 -2.13
N ALA A 63 1.20 2.60 -1.80
CA ALA A 63 1.47 1.49 -2.71
C ALA A 63 0.34 0.46 -2.65
N ARG A 64 0.04 -0.16 -3.80
CA ARG A 64 -0.89 -1.29 -3.88
C ARG A 64 -0.53 -2.24 -5.02
N TRP A 65 -1.10 -3.42 -4.99
CA TRP A 65 -1.17 -4.30 -6.15
C TRP A 65 -2.37 -3.91 -7.03
N ASN A 66 -2.17 -3.81 -8.34
CA ASN A 66 -3.27 -3.70 -9.31
C ASN A 66 -3.49 -5.07 -9.98
N GLY A 67 -4.48 -5.82 -9.50
CA GLY A 67 -4.85 -7.14 -10.04
C GLY A 67 -5.21 -7.14 -11.53
N SER A 68 -5.85 -6.06 -12.01
CA SER A 68 -6.18 -5.92 -13.44
C SER A 68 -4.95 -5.65 -14.30
N GLY A 69 -3.96 -4.94 -13.75
CA GLY A 69 -2.73 -4.55 -14.42
C GLY A 69 -1.57 -5.55 -14.26
N GLY A 70 -1.70 -6.51 -13.34
CA GLY A 70 -0.66 -7.50 -13.02
C GLY A 70 0.64 -6.87 -12.51
N ARG A 71 0.56 -5.73 -11.83
CA ARG A 71 1.73 -4.93 -11.41
C ARG A 71 1.43 -4.11 -10.16
N TYR A 72 2.48 -3.64 -9.49
CA TYR A 72 2.32 -2.70 -8.39
C TYR A 72 2.18 -1.27 -8.91
N GLU A 73 1.43 -0.47 -8.16
CA GLU A 73 1.24 0.96 -8.36
C GLU A 73 1.69 1.67 -7.09
N HIS A 74 2.38 2.82 -7.23
CA HIS A 74 2.62 3.70 -6.10
C HIS A 74 2.35 5.17 -6.46
N LEU A 75 2.00 5.95 -5.44
CA LEU A 75 1.68 7.37 -5.52
C LEU A 75 2.40 8.13 -4.41
N THR A 76 2.99 9.27 -4.74
CA THR A 76 3.61 10.17 -3.75
C THR A 76 2.82 11.46 -3.67
N ILE A 77 2.36 11.82 -2.48
CA ILE A 77 1.53 13.01 -2.23
C ILE A 77 2.24 13.93 -1.23
N TRP A 78 2.50 15.17 -1.63
CA TRP A 78 3.09 16.22 -0.80
C TRP A 78 2.00 17.12 -0.19
N PRO A 79 2.09 17.54 1.07
CA PRO A 79 1.25 18.59 1.63
C PRO A 79 1.39 19.91 0.84
N PRO A 80 0.30 20.66 0.57
CA PRO A 80 -1.10 20.42 0.96
C PRO A 80 -1.90 19.64 -0.11
N SER A 81 -1.50 18.40 -0.42
CA SER A 81 -2.12 17.49 -1.40
C SER A 81 -1.71 17.71 -2.87
N THR A 82 -0.47 18.15 -3.10
CA THR A 82 0.14 18.11 -4.44
C THR A 82 0.69 16.73 -4.71
N ILE A 83 0.20 16.06 -5.74
CA ILE A 83 0.79 14.79 -6.16
C ILE A 83 2.18 15.07 -6.77
N GLY A 84 3.21 14.44 -6.20
CA GLY A 84 4.59 14.46 -6.68
C GLY A 84 4.87 13.48 -7.82
N GLY A 85 4.10 12.39 -7.93
CA GLY A 85 4.21 11.42 -9.02
C GLY A 85 3.43 10.13 -8.76
N GLY A 86 3.22 9.34 -9.81
CA GLY A 86 2.70 7.97 -9.73
C GLY A 86 3.37 7.11 -10.79
N ASP A 87 3.79 5.90 -10.42
CA ASP A 87 4.52 5.00 -11.32
C ASP A 87 4.16 3.53 -11.02
N HIS A 88 4.48 2.65 -11.96
CA HIS A 88 4.31 1.21 -11.83
C HIS A 88 5.65 0.56 -11.47
N ALA A 89 5.58 -0.49 -10.66
CA ALA A 89 6.76 -1.23 -10.24
C ALA A 89 6.50 -2.75 -10.30
N ASP A 90 7.59 -3.52 -10.44
CA ASP A 90 7.62 -4.90 -9.99
C ASP A 90 7.85 -4.95 -8.46
N GLY A 91 7.80 -6.17 -7.89
CA GLY A 91 7.90 -6.34 -6.44
C GLY A 91 9.25 -5.89 -5.87
N ASP A 92 10.36 -6.18 -6.57
CA ASP A 92 11.70 -5.84 -6.12
C ASP A 92 11.90 -4.32 -6.13
N ARG A 93 11.48 -3.65 -7.20
CA ARG A 93 11.53 -2.19 -7.29
C ARG A 93 10.66 -1.52 -6.23
N LEU A 94 9.47 -2.04 -5.97
CA LEU A 94 8.63 -1.51 -4.90
C LEU A 94 9.26 -1.68 -3.52
N ALA A 95 9.88 -2.83 -3.26
CA ALA A 95 10.59 -3.07 -2.00
C ALA A 95 11.71 -2.06 -1.81
N SER A 96 12.53 -1.80 -2.84
CA SER A 96 13.60 -0.78 -2.77
C SER A 96 13.06 0.63 -2.52
N ILE A 97 11.92 1.00 -3.11
CA ILE A 97 11.28 2.30 -2.82
C ILE A 97 10.89 2.36 -1.34
N LEU A 98 10.25 1.31 -0.81
CA LEU A 98 9.80 1.29 0.57
C LEU A 98 10.96 1.22 1.58
N GLU A 99 12.10 0.63 1.22
CA GLU A 99 13.33 0.65 2.01
C GLU A 99 13.89 2.06 2.25
N GLU A 100 13.62 2.99 1.33
CA GLU A 100 14.01 4.40 1.46
C GLU A 100 12.97 5.25 2.21
N THR A 101 11.85 4.64 2.63
CA THR A 101 10.77 5.33 3.35
C THR A 101 10.70 4.96 4.83
N ASP A 102 10.01 5.80 5.60
CA ASP A 102 9.71 5.60 7.01
C ASP A 102 8.24 5.23 7.25
N HIS A 103 7.91 4.77 8.46
CA HIS A 103 6.54 4.58 8.94
C HIS A 103 5.63 3.71 8.05
N VAL A 104 6.21 2.66 7.47
CA VAL A 104 5.50 1.66 6.66
C VAL A 104 4.37 1.03 7.49
N ARG A 105 3.14 1.17 7.01
CA ARG A 105 1.94 0.63 7.65
C ARG A 105 0.98 0.02 6.62
N PRO A 106 0.34 -1.12 6.94
CA PRO A 106 -0.75 -1.66 6.13
C PRO A 106 -2.00 -0.79 6.26
N THR A 107 -2.77 -0.64 5.19
CA THR A 107 -3.99 0.19 5.16
C THR A 107 -5.00 -0.43 4.19
N PRO A 108 -6.31 -0.47 4.52
CA PRO A 108 -7.33 -0.92 3.58
C PRO A 108 -7.35 -0.05 2.33
N HIS A 109 -7.55 -0.65 1.15
CA HIS A 109 -7.66 0.10 -0.11
C HIS A 109 -8.66 1.28 -0.04
N SER A 110 -9.81 1.06 0.60
CA SER A 110 -10.88 2.05 0.76
C SER A 110 -10.49 3.31 1.55
N GLU A 111 -9.38 3.27 2.28
CA GLU A 111 -8.85 4.40 3.05
C GLU A 111 -7.70 5.13 2.32
N THR A 112 -7.40 4.72 1.09
CA THR A 112 -6.33 5.29 0.30
C THR A 112 -6.86 6.12 -0.87
N PRO A 113 -6.04 7.05 -1.41
CA PRO A 113 -6.40 7.82 -2.60
C PRO A 113 -6.68 6.99 -3.85
N PHE A 114 -6.36 5.69 -3.84
CA PHE A 114 -6.65 4.77 -4.93
C PHE A 114 -8.16 4.47 -5.09
N GLU A 115 -8.96 4.64 -4.03
CA GLU A 115 -10.42 4.51 -4.09
C GLU A 115 -11.05 5.73 -4.80
N ASP A 116 -10.38 6.89 -4.74
CA ASP A 116 -10.90 8.14 -5.30
C ASP A 116 -10.51 8.29 -6.78
N GLN A 117 -11.49 8.00 -7.66
CA GLN A 117 -11.33 8.17 -9.10
C GLN A 117 -11.02 9.62 -9.53
N GLN A 118 -11.40 10.63 -8.75
CA GLN A 118 -11.06 12.03 -9.07
C GLN A 118 -9.57 12.29 -8.81
N VAL A 119 -9.03 11.74 -7.71
CA VAL A 119 -7.59 11.79 -7.45
C VAL A 119 -6.82 11.09 -8.57
N LEU A 120 -7.23 9.88 -8.95
CA LEU A 120 -6.63 9.14 -10.08
C LEU A 120 -6.76 9.87 -11.42
N SER A 121 -7.90 10.51 -11.70
CA SER A 121 -8.08 11.28 -12.93
C SER A 121 -7.20 12.53 -12.97
N SER A 122 -6.95 13.16 -11.81
CA SER A 122 -6.02 14.29 -11.70
C SER A 122 -4.57 13.87 -11.95
N LEU A 123 -4.24 12.60 -11.64
CA LEU A 123 -2.95 11.98 -11.93
C LEU A 123 -2.76 11.70 -13.42
N SER A 124 -3.77 11.15 -14.09
CA SER A 124 -3.69 10.82 -15.53
C SER A 124 -3.39 12.04 -16.40
N ASN A 125 -3.77 13.24 -15.96
CA ASN A 125 -3.44 14.51 -16.64
C ASN A 125 -2.03 15.05 -16.34
N ARG A 126 -1.30 14.43 -15.40
CA ARG A 126 0.07 14.81 -14.97
C ARG A 126 1.12 13.73 -15.22
N ILE A 127 0.71 12.47 -15.38
CA ILE A 127 1.57 11.39 -15.84
C ILE A 127 1.80 11.61 -17.33
N TRP A 128 2.96 12.19 -17.67
CA TRP A 128 3.35 12.46 -19.06
C TRP A 128 3.50 11.14 -19.84
N PRO A 129 3.05 11.06 -21.11
CA PRO A 129 3.14 9.86 -21.95
C PRO A 129 4.58 9.41 -22.24
#